data_AF-A0A838U5M4-F1
#
_entry.id   AF-A0A838U5M4-F1
#
_cell.length_a   1.000
_cell.length_b   1.000
_cell.length_c   1.000
_cell.angle_alpha   90.00
_cell.angle_beta   90.00
_cell.angle_gamma   90.00
#
_symmetry.space_group_name_H-M   'P 1'
#
loop_
_entity.id
_entity.type
_entity.pdbx_description
1 polymer ?
#
loop_
_entity_poly.entity_id
_entity_poly.type
_entity_poly.pdbx_seq_one_letter_code
_entity_poly.pdbx_strand_id
1 'polypeptide(L)'
;MNYSGSSLKSAEALLATLNASTRSANATRNWLTYLQNSGKFGTVIGMPSVAFAGTVYVQGIPSNLHHIFTHESAPLREIVKATMCYSNNFLSERLGDMLGGPYAVAQFVRLSAGIPANEYSLASSSGLGYNRVTPNAMMKLLRAFRIELARHKMTFADVMPVAGVDRGTLENRFDNDFAPGSVVGKTGTLGNTDAGVSSLTGEINTNRGKLLFVIFNQRGNVSRFRSFQNYFVSVIQGQFGGPVSLGYQPTSLDVRLARSRVTYPSQKSRRDE
;
A
#
# COMPACT_ATOMS: atom_id res chain seq x y z
N MET A 1 6.76 -8.64 -9.55
CA MET A 1 5.42 -8.32 -10.07
C MET A 1 5.55 -7.81 -11.50
N ASN A 2 4.61 -8.15 -12.38
CA ASN A 2 4.53 -7.54 -13.71
C ASN A 2 3.82 -6.19 -13.55
N TYR A 3 4.52 -5.08 -13.79
CA TYR A 3 3.95 -3.72 -13.73
C TYR A 3 3.41 -3.23 -15.08
N SER A 4 3.23 -4.14 -16.05
CA SER A 4 2.72 -3.79 -17.37
C SER A 4 1.19 -3.58 -17.35
N GLY A 5 0.72 -2.53 -18.01
CA GLY A 5 -0.70 -2.36 -18.33
C GLY A 5 -1.18 -3.16 -19.55
N SER A 6 -0.33 -4.01 -20.15
CA SER A 6 -0.70 -4.78 -21.33
C SER A 6 -1.46 -6.06 -20.94
N SER A 7 -2.70 -6.17 -21.42
CA SER A 7 -3.49 -7.39 -21.28
C SER A 7 -2.81 -8.61 -21.91
N LEU A 8 -2.14 -8.43 -23.06
CA LEU A 8 -1.42 -9.51 -23.74
C LEU A 8 -0.26 -10.03 -22.88
N LYS A 9 0.61 -9.14 -22.37
CA LYS A 9 1.71 -9.54 -21.48
C LYS A 9 1.22 -10.20 -20.20
N SER A 10 0.07 -9.78 -19.70
CA SER A 10 -0.55 -10.37 -18.50
C SER A 10 -1.06 -11.77 -18.78
N ALA A 11 -1.68 -11.98 -19.94
CA ALA A 11 -2.16 -13.29 -20.38
C ALA A 11 -1.00 -14.25 -20.71
N GLU A 12 0.07 -13.77 -21.36
CA GLU A 12 1.30 -14.54 -21.59
C GLU A 12 1.95 -14.98 -20.28
N ALA A 13 2.06 -14.06 -19.31
CA ALA A 13 2.60 -14.38 -17.99
C ALA A 13 1.72 -15.42 -17.26
N LEU A 14 0.40 -15.26 -17.28
CA LEU A 14 -0.51 -16.24 -16.69
C LEU A 14 -0.34 -17.61 -17.34
N LEU A 15 -0.35 -17.67 -18.67
CA LEU A 15 -0.19 -18.93 -19.42
C LEU A 15 1.12 -19.64 -19.04
N ALA A 16 2.24 -18.91 -19.06
CA ALA A 16 3.54 -19.46 -18.74
C ALA A 16 3.61 -20.00 -17.29
N THR A 17 2.86 -19.41 -16.35
CA THR A 17 2.81 -19.87 -14.95
C THR A 17 1.90 -21.06 -14.72
N LEU A 18 0.88 -21.28 -15.55
CA LEU A 18 -0.06 -22.39 -15.39
C LEU A 18 0.54 -23.72 -15.88
N ASN A 19 1.40 -23.71 -16.89
CA ASN A 19 2.02 -24.92 -17.42
C ASN A 19 3.35 -25.24 -16.71
N ALA A 20 3.45 -26.43 -16.11
CA ALA A 20 4.66 -26.87 -15.42
C ALA A 20 5.92 -26.91 -16.30
N SER A 21 5.81 -27.16 -17.62
CA SER A 21 6.97 -27.20 -18.51
C SER A 21 7.57 -25.82 -18.80
N THR A 22 6.78 -24.76 -18.68
CA THR A 22 7.20 -23.37 -18.94
C THR A 22 7.31 -22.53 -17.67
N ARG A 23 6.83 -23.05 -16.54
CA ARG A 23 6.79 -22.31 -15.27
C ARG A 23 8.20 -21.99 -14.79
N SER A 24 8.47 -20.70 -14.62
CA SER A 24 9.74 -20.25 -14.03
C SER A 24 9.90 -20.69 -12.57
N ALA A 25 11.14 -20.89 -12.13
CA ALA A 25 11.45 -21.16 -10.72
C ALA A 25 10.94 -20.06 -9.77
N ASN A 26 10.89 -18.81 -10.22
CA ASN A 26 10.33 -17.70 -9.44
C ASN A 26 8.81 -17.84 -9.24
N ALA A 27 8.07 -18.25 -10.27
CA ALA A 27 6.63 -18.50 -10.15
C ALA A 27 6.35 -19.68 -9.20
N THR A 28 7.15 -20.75 -9.29
CA THR A 28 7.10 -21.87 -8.34
C THR A 28 7.34 -21.41 -6.91
N ARG A 29 8.38 -20.60 -6.67
CA ARG A 29 8.67 -20.06 -5.33
C ARG A 29 7.52 -19.21 -4.81
N ASN A 30 6.96 -18.31 -5.62
CA ASN A 30 5.84 -17.45 -5.22
C ASN A 30 4.60 -18.27 -4.85
N TRP A 31 4.30 -19.35 -5.58
CA TRP A 31 3.20 -20.26 -5.24
C TRP A 31 3.41 -20.95 -3.89
N LEU A 32 4.61 -21.48 -3.63
CA LEU A 32 4.93 -22.13 -2.36
C LEU A 32 4.86 -21.13 -1.20
N THR A 33 5.40 -19.93 -1.39
CA THR A 33 5.29 -18.82 -0.42
C THR A 33 3.84 -18.43 -0.18
N TYR A 34 2.99 -18.38 -1.21
CA TYR A 34 1.56 -18.15 -1.07
C TYR A 34 0.89 -19.25 -0.21
N LEU A 35 1.17 -20.53 -0.47
CA LEU A 35 0.59 -21.63 0.31
C LEU A 35 0.97 -21.54 1.79
N GLN A 36 2.24 -21.27 2.08
CA GLN A 36 2.72 -21.06 3.46
C GLN A 36 1.98 -19.90 4.13
N ASN A 37 1.92 -18.74 3.47
CA ASN A 37 1.41 -17.51 4.05
C ASN A 37 -0.13 -17.42 4.10
N SER A 38 -0.83 -18.19 3.27
CA SER A 38 -2.30 -18.29 3.28
C SER A 38 -2.81 -19.36 4.25
N GLY A 39 -1.93 -20.13 4.90
CA GLY A 39 -2.30 -21.26 5.75
C GLY A 39 -2.79 -22.48 4.97
N LYS A 40 -2.57 -22.53 3.65
CA LYS A 40 -2.98 -23.62 2.75
C LYS A 40 -1.87 -24.65 2.51
N PHE A 41 -0.72 -24.50 3.15
CA PHE A 41 0.37 -25.46 3.04
C PHE A 41 -0.11 -26.86 3.44
N GLY A 42 0.20 -27.86 2.61
CA GLY A 42 -0.26 -29.24 2.80
C GLY A 42 -1.70 -29.53 2.38
N THR A 43 -2.53 -28.51 2.09
CA THR A 43 -3.91 -28.71 1.60
C THR A 43 -3.98 -28.94 0.09
N VAL A 44 -2.95 -28.50 -0.65
CA VAL A 44 -2.81 -28.72 -2.09
C VAL A 44 -1.72 -29.76 -2.31
N ILE A 45 -2.06 -30.85 -3.00
CA ILE A 45 -1.11 -31.92 -3.33
C ILE A 45 -0.34 -31.54 -4.59
N GLY A 46 0.99 -31.46 -4.47
CA GLY A 46 1.88 -31.17 -5.58
C GLY A 46 1.72 -29.77 -6.16
N MET A 47 2.35 -29.54 -7.31
CA MET A 47 2.22 -28.30 -8.07
C MET A 47 1.10 -28.45 -9.10
N PRO A 48 0.05 -27.59 -9.07
CA PRO A 48 -0.97 -27.63 -10.10
C PRO A 48 -0.35 -27.36 -11.46
N SER A 49 -0.88 -27.97 -12.53
CA SER A 49 -0.43 -27.71 -13.89
C SER A 49 -1.59 -27.81 -14.87
N VAL A 50 -1.69 -26.84 -15.77
CA VAL A 50 -2.62 -26.86 -16.89
C VAL A 50 -1.81 -26.53 -18.15
N ALA A 51 -1.82 -27.44 -19.12
CA ALA A 51 -1.19 -27.23 -20.41
C ALA A 51 -2.23 -26.75 -21.43
N PHE A 52 -1.81 -25.85 -22.32
CA PHE A 52 -2.64 -25.33 -23.40
C PHE A 52 -1.93 -25.59 -24.72
N ALA A 53 -2.67 -26.04 -25.73
CA ALA A 53 -2.14 -26.30 -27.07
C ALA A 53 -2.19 -25.08 -28.00
N GLY A 54 -2.98 -24.05 -27.65
CA GLY A 54 -3.19 -22.84 -28.45
C GLY A 54 -2.26 -21.69 -28.08
N THR A 55 -2.40 -20.58 -28.79
CA THR A 55 -1.69 -19.32 -28.53
C THR A 55 -2.53 -18.35 -27.71
N VAL A 56 -1.86 -17.40 -27.05
CA VAL A 56 -2.53 -16.32 -26.30
C VAL A 56 -3.00 -15.24 -27.26
N TYR A 57 -4.22 -14.75 -27.05
CA TYR A 57 -4.74 -13.57 -27.72
C TYR A 57 -5.64 -12.78 -26.76
N VAL A 58 -5.90 -11.51 -27.09
CA VAL A 58 -6.78 -10.62 -26.33
C VAL A 58 -8.02 -10.36 -27.17
N GLN A 59 -9.20 -10.57 -26.58
CA GLN A 59 -10.49 -10.28 -27.21
C GLN A 59 -11.48 -9.70 -26.18
N GLY A 60 -12.58 -9.13 -26.67
CA GLY A 60 -13.73 -8.80 -25.83
C GLY A 60 -14.33 -10.06 -25.20
N ILE A 61 -15.00 -9.90 -24.05
CA ILE A 61 -15.59 -11.00 -23.29
C ILE A 61 -16.71 -11.66 -24.13
N PRO A 62 -16.60 -12.95 -24.50
CA PRO A 62 -17.66 -13.66 -25.21
C PRO A 62 -18.93 -13.78 -24.36
N SER A 63 -20.11 -13.86 -25.00
CA SER A 63 -21.39 -14.00 -24.31
C SER A 63 -21.68 -15.41 -23.78
N ASN A 64 -20.93 -16.42 -24.25
CA ASN A 64 -21.14 -17.84 -23.98
C ASN A 64 -20.11 -18.44 -23.00
N LEU A 65 -19.62 -17.64 -22.04
CA LEU A 65 -18.63 -18.11 -21.08
C LEU A 65 -19.24 -18.97 -19.98
N HIS A 66 -18.57 -20.08 -19.65
CA HIS A 66 -18.83 -20.84 -18.44
C HIS A 66 -17.92 -20.33 -17.32
N HIS A 67 -18.50 -19.76 -16.26
CA HIS A 67 -17.76 -19.26 -15.11
C HIS A 67 -17.18 -20.43 -14.29
N ILE A 68 -15.86 -20.50 -14.16
CA ILE A 68 -15.18 -21.55 -13.40
C ILE A 68 -15.00 -21.13 -11.93
N PHE A 69 -14.35 -19.99 -11.70
CA PHE A 69 -14.14 -19.41 -10.37
C PHE A 69 -13.79 -17.93 -10.49
N THR A 70 -13.97 -17.20 -9.39
CA THR A 70 -13.45 -15.83 -9.20
C THR A 70 -12.25 -15.87 -8.27
N HIS A 71 -11.19 -15.16 -8.63
CA HIS A 71 -10.08 -14.85 -7.72
C HIS A 71 -10.20 -13.41 -7.24
N GLU A 72 -10.43 -13.24 -5.94
CA GLU A 72 -10.47 -11.94 -5.28
C GLU A 72 -9.11 -11.65 -4.66
N SER A 73 -8.62 -10.42 -4.84
CA SER A 73 -7.35 -9.97 -4.26
C SER A 73 -7.37 -9.98 -2.73
N ALA A 74 -6.23 -9.64 -2.11
CA ALA A 74 -6.24 -9.24 -0.71
C ALA A 74 -7.20 -8.04 -0.48
N PRO A 75 -7.78 -7.88 0.72
CA PRO A 75 -8.63 -6.75 1.05
C PRO A 75 -7.93 -5.41 0.78
N LEU A 76 -8.68 -4.38 0.38
CA LEU A 76 -8.12 -3.07 0.02
C LEU A 76 -7.19 -2.50 1.10
N ARG A 77 -7.50 -2.68 2.39
CA ARG A 77 -6.64 -2.24 3.51
C ARG A 77 -5.22 -2.80 3.40
N GLU A 78 -5.06 -4.05 2.99
CA GLU A 78 -3.78 -4.74 2.88
C GLU A 78 -2.98 -4.19 1.70
N ILE A 79 -3.67 -3.93 0.59
CA ILE A 79 -3.11 -3.30 -0.61
C ILE A 79 -2.65 -1.87 -0.31
N VAL A 80 -3.46 -1.10 0.42
CA VAL A 80 -3.11 0.27 0.85
C VAL A 80 -1.92 0.25 1.80
N LYS A 81 -1.93 -0.62 2.81
CA LYS A 81 -0.79 -0.77 3.73
C LYS A 81 0.50 -1.09 2.99
N ALA A 82 0.45 -2.05 2.06
CA ALA A 82 1.58 -2.39 1.20
C ALA A 82 2.08 -1.19 0.37
N THR A 83 1.14 -0.47 -0.25
CA THR A 83 1.42 0.72 -1.06
C THR A 83 2.11 1.80 -0.23
N MET A 84 1.62 2.04 0.99
CA MET A 84 2.16 3.05 1.90
C MET A 84 3.53 2.67 2.47
N CYS A 85 3.73 1.40 2.86
CA CYS A 85 5.01 0.89 3.37
C CYS A 85 6.16 1.09 2.37
N TYR A 86 5.94 0.67 1.13
CA TYR A 86 6.97 0.68 0.07
C TYR A 86 6.96 1.93 -0.80
N SER A 87 6.01 2.85 -0.57
CA SER A 87 5.81 4.03 -1.42
C SER A 87 5.66 3.65 -2.91
N ASN A 88 4.80 2.68 -3.20
CA ASN A 88 4.69 2.08 -4.53
C ASN A 88 3.93 2.99 -5.50
N ASN A 89 4.67 3.72 -6.35
CA ASN A 89 4.08 4.67 -7.30
C ASN A 89 3.09 4.02 -8.27
N PHE A 90 3.38 2.80 -8.76
CA PHE A 90 2.49 2.11 -9.69
C PHE A 90 1.12 1.86 -9.07
N LEU A 91 1.07 1.33 -7.85
CA LEU A 91 -0.19 1.07 -7.16
C LEU A 91 -0.90 2.38 -6.79
N SER A 92 -0.17 3.42 -6.38
CA SER A 92 -0.76 4.74 -6.12
C SER A 92 -1.44 5.33 -7.34
N GLU A 93 -0.82 5.26 -8.53
CA GLU A 93 -1.46 5.73 -9.76
C GLU A 93 -2.69 4.89 -10.12
N ARG A 94 -2.61 3.55 -10.02
CA ARG A 94 -3.77 2.69 -10.32
C ARG A 94 -4.95 2.95 -9.40
N LEU A 95 -4.71 3.11 -8.10
CA LEU A 95 -5.76 3.47 -7.15
C LEU A 95 -6.31 4.87 -7.43
N GLY A 96 -5.46 5.82 -7.81
CA GLY A 96 -5.86 7.15 -8.23
C GLY A 96 -6.72 7.15 -9.49
N ASP A 97 -6.33 6.41 -10.52
CA ASP A 97 -7.06 6.28 -11.78
C ASP A 97 -8.48 5.73 -11.55
N MET A 98 -8.62 4.74 -10.66
CA MET A 98 -9.92 4.19 -10.27
C MET A 98 -10.85 5.23 -9.62
N LEU A 99 -10.28 6.29 -9.04
CA LEU A 99 -11.01 7.40 -8.43
C LEU A 99 -11.22 8.58 -9.39
N GLY A 100 -10.84 8.46 -10.67
CA GLY A 100 -10.92 9.54 -11.65
C GLY A 100 -9.65 10.37 -11.79
N GLY A 101 -8.51 9.86 -11.30
CA GLY A 101 -7.19 10.48 -11.44
C GLY A 101 -6.89 11.56 -10.39
N PRO A 102 -5.71 12.21 -10.47
CA PRO A 102 -5.20 13.11 -9.44
C PRO A 102 -6.10 14.32 -9.18
N TYR A 103 -6.81 14.82 -10.20
CA TYR A 103 -7.77 15.93 -10.05
C TYR A 103 -8.96 15.54 -9.16
N ALA A 104 -9.59 14.40 -9.45
CA ALA A 104 -10.73 13.91 -8.68
C ALA A 104 -10.32 13.59 -7.23
N VAL A 105 -9.15 12.98 -7.04
CA VAL A 105 -8.58 12.74 -5.70
C VAL A 105 -8.36 14.05 -4.95
N ALA A 106 -7.77 15.07 -5.58
CA ALA A 106 -7.53 16.36 -4.96
C ALA A 106 -8.83 17.07 -4.57
N GLN A 107 -9.84 17.03 -5.43
CA GLN A 107 -11.16 17.59 -5.15
C GLN A 107 -11.83 16.88 -3.97
N PHE A 108 -11.82 15.54 -3.96
CA PHE A 108 -12.37 14.74 -2.87
C PHE A 108 -11.72 15.07 -1.52
N VAL A 109 -10.38 15.13 -1.47
CA VAL A 109 -9.62 15.46 -0.25
C VAL A 109 -9.98 16.87 0.23
N ARG A 110 -10.03 17.84 -0.68
CA ARG A 110 -10.33 19.23 -0.32
C ARG A 110 -11.70 19.40 0.28
N LEU A 111 -12.72 18.78 -0.32
CA LEU A 111 -14.10 18.83 0.18
C LEU A 111 -14.21 18.11 1.52
N SER A 112 -13.62 16.92 1.64
CA SER A 112 -13.74 16.08 2.84
C SER A 112 -13.01 16.67 4.05
N ALA A 113 -11.91 17.40 3.85
CA ALA A 113 -11.08 17.96 4.92
C ALA A 113 -11.17 19.50 5.08
N GLY A 114 -12.04 20.17 4.30
CA GLY A 114 -12.18 21.63 4.36
C GLY A 114 -10.89 22.38 3.99
N ILE A 115 -10.22 21.93 2.93
CA ILE A 115 -8.93 22.48 2.48
C ILE A 115 -9.14 23.47 1.33
N PRO A 116 -8.63 24.71 1.44
CA PRO A 116 -8.67 25.70 0.35
C PRO A 116 -7.95 25.24 -0.91
N ALA A 117 -8.38 25.78 -2.05
CA ALA A 117 -7.87 25.38 -3.37
C ALA A 117 -6.37 25.64 -3.57
N ASN A 118 -5.91 26.76 -3.03
CA ASN A 118 -4.53 27.21 -3.11
C ASN A 118 -3.59 26.42 -2.19
N GLU A 119 -4.11 25.57 -1.29
CA GLU A 119 -3.30 24.80 -0.34
C GLU A 119 -3.12 23.33 -0.70
N TYR A 120 -3.84 22.81 -1.70
CA TYR A 120 -3.80 21.40 -2.09
C TYR A 120 -4.07 21.18 -3.58
N SER A 121 -3.07 20.70 -4.29
CA SER A 121 -3.16 20.26 -5.69
C SER A 121 -2.26 19.06 -5.96
N LEU A 122 -2.72 18.17 -6.83
CA LEU A 122 -2.01 16.96 -7.23
C LEU A 122 -1.82 16.97 -8.75
N ALA A 123 -0.57 16.85 -9.19
CA ALA A 123 -0.21 16.51 -10.57
C ALA A 123 -0.28 15.00 -10.81
N SER A 124 -0.06 14.19 -9.76
CA SER A 124 -0.12 12.73 -9.81
C SER A 124 -0.58 12.13 -8.48
N SER A 125 -1.06 10.89 -8.51
CA SER A 125 -1.54 10.19 -7.30
C SER A 125 -0.40 9.57 -6.49
N SER A 126 0.76 9.32 -7.12
CA SER A 126 1.97 8.81 -6.46
C SER A 126 2.78 9.87 -5.72
N GLY A 127 2.61 11.16 -6.08
CA GLY A 127 3.49 12.22 -5.59
C GLY A 127 4.67 12.54 -6.52
N LEU A 128 4.81 11.84 -7.65
CA LEU A 128 5.74 12.22 -8.70
C LEU A 128 5.30 13.52 -9.39
N GLY A 129 6.27 14.24 -9.96
CA GLY A 129 6.01 15.57 -10.55
C GLY A 129 5.88 16.65 -9.47
N TYR A 130 4.89 17.53 -9.62
CA TYR A 130 4.75 18.75 -8.83
C TYR A 130 3.41 18.81 -8.10
N ASN A 131 3.25 17.98 -7.07
CA ASN A 131 2.15 18.15 -6.12
C ASN A 131 2.46 19.34 -5.20
N ARG A 132 1.42 20.10 -4.80
CA ARG A 132 1.56 21.23 -3.87
C ARG A 132 0.59 21.04 -2.71
N VAL A 133 1.13 20.87 -1.51
CA VAL A 133 0.36 20.70 -0.28
C VAL A 133 1.03 21.52 0.82
N THR A 134 0.28 22.39 1.50
CA THR A 134 0.81 23.11 2.67
C THR A 134 0.85 22.20 3.90
N PRO A 135 1.70 22.51 4.91
CA PRO A 135 1.65 21.77 6.18
C PRO A 135 0.27 21.82 6.87
N ASN A 136 -0.44 22.95 6.75
CA ASN A 136 -1.79 23.12 7.29
C ASN A 136 -2.82 22.23 6.57
N ALA A 137 -2.78 22.18 5.24
CA ALA A 137 -3.62 21.28 4.45
C ALA A 137 -3.36 19.80 4.81
N MET A 138 -2.09 19.41 4.92
CA MET A 138 -1.75 18.04 5.32
C MET A 138 -2.21 17.73 6.74
N MET A 139 -2.10 18.67 7.68
CA MET A 139 -2.61 18.49 9.04
C MET A 139 -4.13 18.32 9.07
N LYS A 140 -4.88 19.10 8.26
CA LYS A 140 -6.33 18.93 8.08
C LYS A 140 -6.66 17.54 7.50
N LEU A 141 -5.92 17.11 6.49
CA LEU A 141 -6.07 15.78 5.89
C LEU A 141 -5.81 14.67 6.92
N LEU A 142 -4.72 14.74 7.70
CA LEU A 142 -4.43 13.74 8.74
C LEU A 142 -5.56 13.68 9.79
N ARG A 143 -6.10 14.82 10.22
CA ARG A 143 -7.23 14.88 11.16
C ARG A 143 -8.49 14.24 10.57
N ALA A 144 -8.86 14.61 9.35
CA ALA A 144 -10.01 14.02 8.65
C ALA A 144 -9.83 12.51 8.44
N PHE A 145 -8.62 12.07 8.06
CA PHE A 145 -8.30 10.67 7.85
C PHE A 145 -8.35 9.86 9.15
N ARG A 146 -7.87 10.41 10.28
CA ARG A 146 -8.00 9.78 11.59
C ARG A 146 -9.47 9.55 11.98
N ILE A 147 -10.33 10.53 11.72
CA ILE A 147 -11.78 10.42 11.98
C ILE A 147 -12.38 9.32 11.10
N GLU A 148 -12.04 9.30 9.81
CA GLU A 148 -12.55 8.28 8.90
C GLU A 148 -12.10 6.87 9.30
N LEU A 149 -10.82 6.67 9.61
CA LEU A 149 -10.31 5.39 10.10
C LEU A 149 -11.04 4.91 11.35
N ALA A 150 -11.32 5.82 12.29
CA ALA A 150 -12.05 5.48 13.51
C ALA A 150 -13.48 4.96 13.23
N ARG A 151 -14.17 5.46 12.20
CA ARG A 151 -15.49 4.95 11.77
C ARG A 151 -15.43 3.49 11.34
N HIS A 152 -14.30 3.06 10.80
CA HIS A 152 -14.04 1.67 10.41
C HIS A 152 -13.32 0.86 11.49
N LYS A 153 -13.24 1.37 12.73
CA LYS A 153 -12.49 0.76 13.84
C LYS A 153 -11.02 0.52 13.52
N MET A 154 -10.44 1.41 12.72
CA MET A 154 -9.04 1.38 12.31
C MET A 154 -8.27 2.57 12.89
N THR A 155 -6.95 2.45 12.86
CA THR A 155 -5.97 3.48 13.19
C THR A 155 -5.03 3.69 12.01
N PHE A 156 -4.14 4.69 12.09
CA PHE A 156 -3.12 4.85 11.05
C PHE A 156 -2.23 3.61 10.90
N ALA A 157 -1.96 2.87 11.98
CA ALA A 157 -1.10 1.70 11.94
C ALA A 157 -1.66 0.57 11.06
N ASP A 158 -2.98 0.57 10.79
CA ASP A 158 -3.62 -0.41 9.92
C ASP A 158 -3.34 -0.16 8.43
N VAL A 159 -2.96 1.06 8.06
CA VAL A 159 -2.88 1.50 6.65
C VAL A 159 -1.58 2.24 6.29
N MET A 160 -0.82 2.74 7.26
CA MET A 160 0.44 3.47 7.09
C MET A 160 1.60 2.74 7.78
N PRO A 161 2.84 2.83 7.30
CA PRO A 161 3.97 2.13 7.90
C PRO A 161 4.24 2.55 9.34
N VAL A 162 4.47 1.56 10.18
CA VAL A 162 4.91 1.70 11.57
C VAL A 162 6.43 1.60 11.60
N ALA A 163 7.08 2.66 12.06
CA ALA A 163 8.53 2.83 12.00
C ALA A 163 9.27 1.82 12.88
N GLY A 164 10.40 1.31 12.39
CA GLY A 164 11.18 0.28 13.07
C GLY A 164 10.51 -1.10 13.16
N VAL A 165 9.35 -1.29 12.52
CA VAL A 165 8.57 -2.53 12.62
C VAL A 165 8.15 -3.05 11.24
N ASP A 166 7.50 -2.21 10.43
CA ASP A 166 7.13 -2.59 9.07
C ASP A 166 8.32 -2.43 8.12
N ARG A 167 8.51 -3.42 7.23
CA ARG A 167 9.43 -3.29 6.10
C ARG A 167 9.04 -2.15 5.17
N GLY A 168 10.03 -1.49 4.58
CA GLY A 168 9.85 -0.37 3.65
C GLY A 168 10.49 0.92 4.15
N THR A 169 9.88 2.06 3.81
CA THR A 169 10.57 3.37 3.88
C THR A 169 10.89 3.89 5.30
N LEU A 170 10.33 3.26 6.33
CA LEU A 170 10.58 3.58 7.75
C LEU A 170 11.21 2.41 8.52
N GLU A 171 11.64 1.35 7.84
CA GLU A 171 12.08 0.12 8.52
C GLU A 171 13.32 0.32 9.40
N ASN A 172 14.27 1.15 8.95
CA ASN A 172 15.51 1.48 9.67
C ASN A 172 15.46 2.91 10.25
N ARG A 173 14.27 3.38 10.65
CA ARG A 173 14.06 4.70 11.25
C ARG A 173 13.26 4.53 12.53
N PHE A 174 13.68 5.21 13.60
CA PHE A 174 13.03 5.12 14.92
C PHE A 174 13.01 3.68 15.47
N ASP A 175 13.98 2.86 15.06
CA ASP A 175 14.20 1.45 15.40
C ASP A 175 15.12 1.27 16.62
N ASN A 176 15.97 2.26 16.89
CA ASN A 176 16.84 2.33 18.07
C ASN A 176 16.37 3.44 19.02
N ASP A 177 16.73 3.39 20.30
CA ASP A 177 16.53 4.39 21.40
C ASP A 177 15.12 4.99 21.61
N PHE A 178 14.18 4.80 20.68
CA PHE A 178 12.92 5.52 20.54
C PHE A 178 11.69 4.61 20.58
N ALA A 179 11.85 3.40 21.13
CA ALA A 179 10.83 2.34 21.18
C ALA A 179 10.24 2.03 19.79
N PRO A 180 10.74 0.98 19.10
CA PRO A 180 10.17 0.52 17.83
C PRO A 180 8.64 0.51 17.81
N GLY A 181 8.09 1.07 16.75
CA GLY A 181 6.65 1.23 16.58
C GLY A 181 6.01 2.36 17.40
N SER A 182 6.78 3.33 17.87
CA SER A 182 6.25 4.57 18.46
C SER A 182 5.82 5.62 17.44
N VAL A 183 6.21 5.46 16.17
CA VAL A 183 5.87 6.36 15.07
C VAL A 183 5.12 5.60 13.97
N VAL A 184 4.00 6.14 13.52
CA VAL A 184 3.33 5.72 12.28
C VAL A 184 3.31 6.89 11.32
N GLY A 185 3.79 6.71 10.10
CA GLY A 185 3.97 7.85 9.21
C GLY A 185 4.18 7.48 7.76
N LYS A 186 4.17 8.50 6.90
CA LYS A 186 4.52 8.37 5.49
C LYS A 186 5.68 9.29 5.13
N THR A 187 6.64 8.72 4.44
CA THR A 187 7.80 9.41 3.86
C THR A 187 7.46 9.97 2.48
N GLY A 188 8.17 11.02 2.07
CA GLY A 188 8.23 11.47 0.68
C GLY A 188 9.64 11.96 0.36
N THR A 189 10.12 11.69 -0.85
CA THR A 189 11.45 12.14 -1.27
C THR A 189 11.47 12.34 -2.77
N LEU A 190 11.87 13.53 -3.20
CA LEU A 190 12.14 13.86 -4.60
C LEU A 190 13.48 14.58 -4.67
N GLY A 191 14.52 13.92 -5.18
CA GLY A 191 15.88 14.49 -5.21
C GLY A 191 16.03 15.64 -6.21
N ASN A 192 15.31 15.55 -7.34
CA ASN A 192 15.46 16.48 -8.47
C ASN A 192 14.33 17.52 -8.56
N THR A 193 13.27 17.36 -7.76
CA THR A 193 12.14 18.31 -7.72
C THR A 193 12.43 19.37 -6.66
N ASP A 194 12.11 20.64 -6.94
CA ASP A 194 12.21 21.76 -6.00
C ASP A 194 13.57 21.85 -5.27
N ALA A 195 14.66 21.51 -5.97
CA ALA A 195 16.04 21.46 -5.46
C ALA A 195 16.21 20.55 -4.22
N GLY A 196 15.48 19.43 -4.19
CA GLY A 196 15.56 18.40 -3.16
C GLY A 196 14.45 18.54 -2.13
N VAL A 197 13.54 17.57 -2.10
CA VAL A 197 12.39 17.50 -1.19
C VAL A 197 12.50 16.27 -0.30
N SER A 198 12.21 16.45 0.98
CA SER A 198 12.00 15.37 1.94
C SER A 198 10.83 15.71 2.85
N SER A 199 9.89 14.77 3.00
CA SER A 199 8.73 14.94 3.87
C SER A 199 8.55 13.74 4.79
N LEU A 200 8.08 14.01 6.01
CA LEU A 200 7.61 13.00 6.94
C LEU A 200 6.36 13.52 7.66
N THR A 201 5.29 12.73 7.64
CA THR A 201 4.01 13.11 8.23
C THR A 201 3.38 11.89 8.89
N GLY A 202 2.60 12.08 9.95
CA GLY A 202 1.96 10.96 10.63
C GLY A 202 1.53 11.26 12.05
N GLU A 203 1.55 10.21 12.88
CA GLU A 203 1.24 10.23 14.29
C GLU A 203 2.41 9.63 15.09
N ILE A 204 2.76 10.29 16.19
CA ILE A 204 3.68 9.76 17.20
C ILE A 204 2.93 9.42 18.46
N ASN A 205 3.36 8.36 19.13
CA ASN A 205 2.82 7.91 20.40
C ASN A 205 3.83 8.16 21.51
N THR A 206 3.36 8.75 22.61
CA THR A 206 4.18 9.15 23.75
C THR A 206 3.48 8.81 25.06
N ASN A 207 4.20 8.91 26.19
CA ASN A 207 3.62 8.71 27.52
C ASN A 207 2.55 9.76 27.90
N ARG A 208 2.47 10.88 27.16
CA ARG A 208 1.44 11.91 27.33
C ARG A 208 0.38 11.89 26.23
N GLY A 209 0.34 10.82 25.43
CA GLY A 209 -0.66 10.59 24.40
C GLY A 209 -0.12 10.73 22.98
N LYS A 210 -1.05 10.78 22.02
CA LYS A 210 -0.74 10.77 20.59
C LYS A 210 -0.71 12.17 20.01
N LEU A 211 0.29 12.47 19.18
CA LEU A 211 0.43 13.74 18.49
C LEU A 211 0.50 13.54 16.98
N LEU A 212 -0.24 14.36 16.23
CA LEU A 212 -0.09 14.45 14.78
C LEU A 212 1.06 15.40 14.43
N PHE A 213 1.79 15.09 13.37
CA PHE A 213 2.88 15.93 12.90
C PHE A 213 2.97 15.97 11.38
N VAL A 214 3.50 17.09 10.88
CA VAL A 214 3.78 17.31 9.46
C VAL A 214 5.12 18.04 9.34
N ILE A 215 6.08 17.45 8.63
CA ILE A 215 7.39 18.05 8.36
C ILE A 215 7.64 18.02 6.86
N PHE A 216 7.70 19.19 6.23
CA PHE A 216 8.05 19.36 4.82
C PHE A 216 9.33 20.18 4.71
N ASN A 217 10.36 19.57 4.10
CA ASN A 217 11.62 20.23 3.79
C ASN A 217 11.82 20.25 2.28
N GLN A 218 12.32 21.37 1.75
CA GLN A 218 12.63 21.52 0.33
C GLN A 218 13.88 22.39 0.14
N ARG A 219 14.43 22.43 -1.08
CA ARG A 219 15.59 23.25 -1.47
C ARG A 219 16.81 22.98 -0.59
N GLY A 220 17.25 21.72 -0.55
CA GLY A 220 18.42 21.33 0.21
C GLY A 220 18.74 19.85 0.15
N ASN A 221 19.69 19.44 0.99
CA ASN A 221 20.18 18.07 1.01
C ASN A 221 19.16 17.12 1.68
N VAL A 222 18.61 16.19 0.89
CA VAL A 222 17.63 15.19 1.33
C VAL A 222 18.10 14.38 2.53
N SER A 223 19.38 13.99 2.58
CA SER A 223 19.92 13.23 3.70
C SER A 223 19.88 14.04 5.00
N ARG A 224 20.33 15.30 4.95
CA ARG A 224 20.24 16.23 6.11
C ARG A 224 18.79 16.45 6.56
N PHE A 225 17.85 16.58 5.63
CA PHE A 225 16.43 16.69 5.97
C PHE A 225 15.89 15.44 6.67
N ARG A 226 16.28 14.23 6.23
CA ARG A 226 15.88 13.00 6.90
C ARG A 226 16.47 12.89 8.31
N SER A 227 17.75 13.24 8.49
CA SER A 227 18.38 13.30 9.82
C SER A 227 17.66 14.30 10.74
N PHE A 228 17.34 15.50 10.21
CA PHE A 228 16.56 16.50 10.94
C PHE A 228 15.18 15.98 11.33
N GLN A 229 14.44 15.34 10.42
CA GLN A 229 13.12 14.78 10.71
C GLN A 229 13.17 13.73 11.83
N ASN A 230 14.16 12.83 11.78
CA ASN A 230 14.35 11.83 12.82
C ASN A 230 14.62 12.51 14.17
N TYR A 231 15.60 13.41 14.21
CA TYR A 231 15.94 14.14 15.42
C TYR A 231 14.78 14.94 16.00
N PHE A 232 14.08 15.71 15.15
CA PHE A 232 12.98 16.57 15.60
C PHE A 232 11.83 15.76 16.19
N VAL A 233 11.42 14.67 15.52
CA VAL A 233 10.38 13.77 16.05
C VAL A 233 10.80 13.19 17.41
N SER A 234 12.03 12.72 17.53
CA SER A 234 12.57 12.19 18.79
C SER A 234 12.57 13.21 19.93
N VAL A 235 12.97 14.46 19.66
CA VAL A 235 12.92 15.55 20.65
C VAL A 235 11.50 15.81 21.12
N ILE A 236 10.53 15.87 20.19
CA ILE A 236 9.12 16.06 20.55
C ILE A 236 8.63 14.88 21.40
N GLN A 237 8.93 13.62 21.04
CA GLN A 237 8.55 12.49 21.89
C GLN A 237 9.13 12.62 23.30
N GLY A 238 10.40 13.02 23.43
CA GLY A 238 11.05 13.28 24.72
C GLY A 238 10.34 14.35 25.56
N GLN A 239 9.98 15.49 24.96
CA GLN A 239 9.24 16.57 25.63
C GLN A 239 7.85 16.13 26.11
N PHE A 240 7.26 15.12 25.46
CA PHE A 240 5.96 14.57 25.80
C PHE A 240 6.06 13.25 26.57
N GLY A 241 7.07 13.13 27.42
CA GLY A 241 7.23 12.02 28.37
C GLY A 241 7.93 10.79 27.79
N GLY A 242 8.49 10.87 26.59
CA GLY A 242 9.19 9.77 25.93
C GLY A 242 8.29 8.94 25.00
N PRO A 243 8.90 8.21 24.06
CA PRO A 243 8.19 7.41 23.07
C PRO A 243 7.57 6.15 23.66
N VAL A 244 6.42 5.75 23.13
CA VAL A 244 5.71 4.53 23.55
C VAL A 244 5.29 3.74 22.32
N SER A 245 5.57 2.45 22.29
CA SER A 245 5.15 1.58 21.18
C SER A 245 3.62 1.57 21.05
N LEU A 246 3.12 1.56 19.81
CA LEU A 246 1.68 1.54 19.50
C LEU A 246 0.98 0.21 19.84
N GLY A 247 1.73 -0.82 20.25
CA GLY A 247 1.19 -2.18 20.45
C GLY A 247 0.81 -2.88 19.13
N TYR A 248 1.32 -2.38 18.01
CA TYR A 248 1.05 -2.90 16.67
C TYR A 248 1.77 -4.24 16.44
N GLN A 249 1.05 -5.20 15.90
CA GLN A 249 1.60 -6.51 15.54
C GLN A 249 2.02 -6.52 14.07
N PRO A 250 3.31 -6.69 13.75
CA PRO A 250 3.78 -6.74 12.37
C PRO A 250 3.13 -7.91 11.62
N THR A 251 2.75 -7.65 10.38
CA THR A 251 2.37 -8.71 9.43
C THR A 251 3.19 -8.50 8.16
N SER A 252 3.93 -9.51 7.73
CA SER A 252 4.76 -9.43 6.54
C SER A 252 3.90 -9.13 5.31
N LEU A 253 4.50 -8.47 4.32
CA LEU A 253 3.80 -8.16 3.06
C LEU A 253 3.24 -9.43 2.42
N ASP A 254 4.01 -10.52 2.40
CA ASP A 254 3.60 -11.76 1.78
C ASP A 254 2.38 -12.38 2.48
N VAL A 255 2.31 -12.30 3.81
CA VAL A 255 1.12 -12.73 4.58
C VAL A 255 -0.08 -11.84 4.29
N ARG A 256 0.12 -10.52 4.19
CA ARG A 256 -0.96 -9.57 3.86
C ARG A 256 -1.55 -9.87 2.48
N LEU A 257 -0.68 -10.02 1.47
CA LEU A 257 -1.09 -10.23 0.08
C LEU A 257 -1.59 -11.66 -0.19
N ALA A 258 -1.25 -12.62 0.66
CA ALA A 258 -1.79 -13.98 0.60
C ALA A 258 -3.26 -14.10 1.08
N ARG A 259 -3.85 -13.04 1.64
CA ARG A 259 -5.27 -12.98 2.06
C ARG A 259 -6.26 -12.86 0.89
N SER A 260 -5.98 -13.54 -0.22
CA SER A 260 -6.87 -13.64 -1.38
C SER A 260 -7.95 -14.71 -1.17
N ARG A 261 -9.07 -14.56 -1.88
CA ARG A 261 -10.17 -15.54 -1.85
C ARG A 261 -10.37 -16.12 -3.24
N VAL A 262 -10.75 -17.39 -3.28
CA VAL A 262 -11.28 -18.02 -4.49
C VAL A 262 -12.72 -18.41 -4.19
N THR A 263 -13.64 -18.01 -5.05
CA THR A 263 -15.06 -18.37 -4.96
C THR A 263 -15.48 -19.12 -6.22
N TYR A 264 -16.30 -20.15 -6.04
CA TYR A 264 -16.86 -20.94 -7.14
C TYR A 264 -18.34 -20.57 -7.32
N PRO A 265 -18.90 -20.66 -8.54
CA PRO A 265 -20.34 -20.54 -8.73
C PRO A 265 -21.08 -21.50 -7.82
N SER A 266 -22.19 -21.07 -7.21
CA SER A 266 -23.03 -21.98 -6.43
C SER A 266 -23.59 -23.07 -7.36
N GLN A 267 -23.47 -24.33 -6.95
CA GLN A 267 -24.25 -25.40 -7.56
C GLN A 267 -25.72 -25.10 -7.25
N LYS A 268 -26.45 -24.44 -8.15
CA LYS A 268 -27.89 -24.63 -8.18
C LYS A 268 -28.09 -26.12 -8.37
N SER A 269 -28.78 -26.79 -7.44
CA SER A 269 -29.20 -28.17 -7.64
C SER A 269 -29.87 -28.23 -9.00
N ARG A 270 -29.34 -29.05 -9.91
CA ARG A 270 -30.15 -29.57 -10.99
C ARG A 270 -31.29 -30.30 -10.27
N ARG A 271 -32.46 -29.66 -10.20
CA ARG A 271 -33.69 -30.40 -9.96
C ARG A 271 -33.91 -31.16 -11.26
N ASP A 272 -34.00 -32.46 -11.11
CA ASP A 272 -34.30 -33.41 -12.16
C ASP A 272 -35.57 -32.97 -12.91
N GLU A 273 -35.49 -32.89 -14.23
CA GLU A 273 -36.60 -33.08 -15.16
C GLU A 273 -36.43 -34.45 -15.82
#